data_AF-A0A077WFZ0-F1
#
_entry.id   AF-A0A077WFZ0-F1
#
_cell.length_a   1.000
_cell.length_b   1.000
_cell.length_c   1.000
_cell.angle_alpha   90.00
_cell.angle_beta   90.00
_cell.angle_gamma   90.00
#
_symmetry.space_group_name_H-M   'P 1'
#
loop_
_entity.id
_entity.type
_entity.pdbx_description
1 polymer ?
#
loop_
_entity_poly.entity_id
_entity_poly.type
_entity_poly.pdbx_seq_one_letter_code
_entity_poly.pdbx_strand_id
1 'polypeptide(L)'
;MKFRSFTLIFLLAVAWMVNARPAGGGLGDALKQIVDAVSKLFEGSATFFHPATEGGAIGSCGPHESDTSRIVALNKDQYGDLNAKSSWCGKEVLIMSGDKWTTAVITDACPGCKQYSLDLTPAVFKDLGDLDKGVLPIKWCVIGDKGCKKPSKGGSKHHGKDEDDEHT
;
A
#
# COMPACT_ATOMS: atom_id res chain seq x y z
N MET A 1 50.13 -45.38 -41.61
CA MET A 1 48.89 -45.09 -40.85
C MET A 1 48.88 -43.61 -40.48
N LYS A 2 47.73 -42.96 -40.62
CA LYS A 2 47.54 -41.50 -40.82
C LYS A 2 47.77 -40.64 -39.57
N PHE A 3 48.53 -39.55 -39.74
CA PHE A 3 48.48 -38.34 -38.91
C PHE A 3 47.22 -37.52 -39.24
N ARG A 4 46.51 -37.01 -38.23
CA ARG A 4 45.54 -35.88 -38.29
C ARG A 4 45.58 -35.20 -36.91
N SER A 5 46.20 -34.04 -36.71
CA SER A 5 45.90 -32.66 -37.17
C SER A 5 45.04 -31.88 -36.15
N PHE A 6 45.66 -30.83 -35.57
CA PHE A 6 45.17 -29.51 -35.10
C PHE A 6 43.71 -29.40 -34.59
N THR A 7 43.42 -28.72 -33.46
CA THR A 7 43.36 -27.25 -33.40
C THR A 7 43.27 -26.77 -31.93
N LEU A 8 44.08 -25.77 -31.56
CA LEU A 8 43.90 -24.90 -30.39
C LEU A 8 42.57 -24.13 -30.52
N ILE A 9 41.63 -24.31 -29.59
CA ILE A 9 40.49 -23.37 -29.43
C ILE A 9 40.33 -23.01 -27.95
N PHE A 10 40.85 -21.83 -27.64
CA PHE A 10 40.29 -20.81 -26.75
C PHE A 10 39.86 -21.22 -25.33
N LEU A 11 40.70 -20.84 -24.37
CA LEU A 11 40.31 -19.99 -23.24
C LEU A 11 39.04 -19.18 -23.58
N LEU A 12 37.84 -19.57 -23.15
CA LEU A 12 36.63 -18.73 -23.08
C LEU A 12 35.50 -19.51 -22.36
N ALA A 13 35.64 -19.69 -21.05
CA ALA A 13 34.48 -19.78 -20.16
C ALA A 13 34.79 -19.07 -18.84
N VAL A 14 35.53 -17.96 -18.92
CA VAL A 14 35.49 -16.90 -17.91
C VAL A 14 34.59 -15.82 -18.50
N ALA A 15 33.61 -15.36 -17.73
CA ALA A 15 32.65 -14.31 -18.08
C ALA A 15 31.40 -14.74 -18.90
N TRP A 16 30.61 -15.67 -18.36
CA TRP A 16 29.14 -15.54 -18.39
C TRP A 16 28.55 -15.57 -16.98
N MET A 17 29.28 -15.03 -16.00
CA MET A 17 28.62 -14.36 -14.89
C MET A 17 28.24 -12.97 -15.41
N VAL A 18 27.14 -12.91 -16.17
CA VAL A 18 26.43 -11.65 -16.35
C VAL A 18 26.20 -11.08 -14.96
N ASN A 19 26.74 -9.89 -14.76
CA ASN A 19 26.58 -9.06 -13.59
C ASN A 19 25.10 -9.01 -13.15
N ALA A 20 24.71 -9.90 -12.24
CA ALA A 20 23.77 -9.51 -11.21
C ALA A 20 24.61 -8.72 -10.19
N ARG A 21 24.95 -7.48 -10.56
CA ARG A 21 25.17 -6.46 -9.54
C ARG A 21 23.87 -6.45 -8.75
N PRO A 22 23.84 -6.75 -7.44
CA PRO A 22 22.78 -6.18 -6.64
C PRO A 22 22.89 -4.68 -6.91
N ALA A 23 21.83 -4.09 -7.47
CA ALA A 23 21.73 -2.66 -7.63
C ALA A 23 22.18 -2.06 -6.30
N GLY A 24 23.26 -1.28 -6.34
CA GLY A 24 23.79 -0.64 -5.15
C GLY A 24 22.62 0.08 -4.50
N GLY A 25 22.25 -0.34 -3.30
CA GLY A 25 21.25 0.36 -2.51
C GLY A 25 21.75 1.78 -2.35
N GLY A 26 21.16 2.70 -3.11
CA GLY A 26 21.54 4.09 -3.02
C GLY A 26 21.30 4.56 -1.59
N LEU A 27 21.97 5.64 -1.19
CA LEU A 27 21.59 6.33 0.04
C LEU A 27 20.07 6.64 0.06
N GLY A 28 19.46 6.86 -1.12
CA GLY A 28 18.01 6.96 -1.27
C GLY A 28 17.24 5.69 -0.89
N ASP A 29 17.70 4.50 -1.28
CA ASP A 29 17.04 3.23 -0.92
C ASP A 29 17.28 2.88 0.54
N ALA A 30 18.49 3.12 1.05
CA ALA A 30 18.82 2.95 2.46
C ALA A 30 18.05 3.94 3.35
N LEU A 31 17.92 5.20 2.94
CA LEU A 31 17.08 6.18 3.63
C LEU A 31 15.60 5.85 3.50
N LYS A 32 15.15 5.32 2.36
CA LYS A 32 13.76 4.84 2.22
C LYS A 32 13.50 3.68 3.18
N GLN A 33 14.42 2.71 3.28
CA GLN A 33 14.31 1.64 4.26
C GLN A 33 14.34 2.13 5.70
N ILE A 34 15.22 3.10 6.03
CA ILE A 34 15.26 3.71 7.36
C ILE A 34 13.98 4.50 7.63
N VAL A 35 13.45 5.28 6.69
CA VAL A 35 12.19 6.01 6.85
C VAL A 35 11.03 5.03 6.99
N ASP A 36 10.97 3.97 6.19
CA ASP A 36 9.95 2.91 6.32
C ASP A 36 10.05 2.20 7.67
N ALA A 37 11.26 2.01 8.22
CA ALA A 37 11.51 1.40 9.53
C ALA A 37 11.30 2.36 10.72
N VAL A 38 11.45 3.67 10.51
CA VAL A 38 11.17 4.73 11.50
C VAL A 38 9.68 5.10 11.48
N SER A 39 8.99 4.85 10.36
CA SER A 39 7.54 4.84 10.28
C SER A 39 7.01 3.60 10.97
N LYS A 40 5.95 3.72 11.77
CA LYS A 40 5.21 2.54 12.22
C LYS A 40 4.38 2.00 11.06
N LEU A 41 5.05 1.29 10.15
CA LEU A 41 4.43 0.66 8.99
C LEU A 41 3.93 -0.73 9.39
N PHE A 42 2.64 -0.97 9.17
CA PHE A 42 1.99 -2.24 9.40
C PHE A 42 1.89 -3.01 8.08
N GLU A 43 2.10 -4.32 8.13
CA GLU A 43 1.94 -5.22 6.98
C GLU A 43 0.85 -6.25 7.31
N GLY A 44 -0.13 -6.39 6.43
CA GLY A 44 -1.29 -7.25 6.66
C GLY A 44 -2.07 -7.51 5.39
N SER A 45 -3.35 -7.85 5.55
CA SER A 45 -4.28 -8.02 4.44
C SER A 45 -5.49 -7.10 4.59
N ALA A 46 -6.06 -6.70 3.45
CA ALA A 46 -7.35 -6.04 3.39
C ALA A 46 -8.40 -7.01 2.86
N THR A 47 -9.54 -7.08 3.53
CA THR A 47 -10.81 -7.56 2.97
C THR A 47 -11.76 -6.38 2.84
N PHE A 48 -13.02 -6.63 2.52
CA PHE A 48 -14.06 -5.61 2.61
C PHE A 48 -15.32 -6.17 3.28
N PHE A 49 -16.09 -5.27 3.89
CA PHE A 49 -17.37 -5.54 4.50
C PHE A 49 -18.41 -4.51 4.07
N HIS A 50 -19.68 -4.87 4.16
CA HIS A 50 -20.81 -3.97 3.90
C HIS A 50 -21.42 -3.50 5.23
N PRO A 51 -21.14 -2.26 5.72
CA PRO A 51 -21.54 -1.85 7.07
C PRO A 51 -23.04 -2.02 7.35
N ALA A 52 -23.88 -1.67 6.38
CA ALA A 52 -25.34 -1.73 6.52
C ALA A 52 -25.87 -3.16 6.74
N THR A 53 -25.17 -4.19 6.26
CA THR A 53 -25.62 -5.59 6.29
C THR A 53 -24.80 -6.50 7.18
N GLU A 54 -23.53 -6.16 7.45
CA GLU A 54 -22.57 -7.05 8.10
C GLU A 54 -21.99 -6.47 9.41
N GLY A 55 -21.67 -5.17 9.43
CA GLY A 55 -21.09 -4.50 10.61
C GLY A 55 -22.12 -3.92 11.58
N GLY A 56 -23.36 -3.77 11.13
CA GLY A 56 -24.37 -2.95 11.79
C GLY A 56 -24.22 -1.48 11.37
N ALA A 57 -25.33 -0.74 11.42
CA ALA A 57 -25.35 0.62 10.91
C ALA A 57 -24.44 1.59 11.68
N ILE A 58 -23.95 1.22 12.87
CA ILE A 58 -23.13 2.05 13.76
C ILE A 58 -21.81 1.32 14.01
N GLY A 59 -20.70 1.91 13.59
CA GLY A 59 -19.38 1.35 13.86
C GLY A 59 -19.01 1.45 15.33
N SER A 60 -18.05 0.63 15.77
CA SER A 60 -17.57 0.56 17.16
C SER A 60 -17.05 1.91 17.69
N CYS A 61 -16.69 2.86 16.82
CA CYS A 61 -16.30 4.22 17.22
C CYS A 61 -17.46 5.23 17.37
N GLY A 62 -18.70 4.84 17.01
CA GLY A 62 -19.94 5.59 17.20
C GLY A 62 -20.68 6.16 15.98
N PRO A 63 -20.06 6.48 14.83
CA PRO A 63 -20.79 7.06 13.70
C PRO A 63 -21.54 6.00 12.87
N HIS A 64 -22.54 6.46 12.12
CA HIS A 64 -23.20 5.65 11.11
C HIS A 64 -22.31 5.49 9.87
N GLU A 65 -22.26 4.27 9.32
CA GLU A 65 -21.41 3.95 8.18
C GLU A 65 -22.18 3.30 7.02
N SER A 66 -21.68 3.48 5.80
CA SER A 66 -22.23 2.84 4.59
C SER A 66 -21.12 2.33 3.69
N ASP A 67 -21.49 1.61 2.63
CA ASP A 67 -20.55 1.08 1.64
C ASP A 67 -19.73 2.18 0.92
N THR A 68 -20.22 3.43 0.97
CA THR A 68 -19.57 4.60 0.38
C THR A 68 -18.68 5.37 1.36
N SER A 69 -18.78 5.05 2.66
CA SER A 69 -17.95 5.66 3.70
C SER A 69 -16.48 5.37 3.45
N ARG A 70 -15.62 6.34 3.76
CA ARG A 70 -14.15 6.23 3.62
C ARG A 70 -13.52 5.70 4.90
N ILE A 71 -13.94 4.51 5.33
CA ILE A 71 -13.59 3.98 6.65
C ILE A 71 -13.01 2.57 6.60
N VAL A 72 -12.42 2.16 7.72
CA VAL A 72 -11.92 0.80 7.95
C VAL A 72 -12.34 0.30 9.33
N ALA A 73 -12.54 -1.01 9.43
CA ALA A 73 -12.62 -1.74 10.68
C ALA A 73 -11.24 -2.32 11.07
N LEU A 74 -10.81 -2.05 12.29
CA LEU A 74 -9.49 -2.43 12.80
C LEU A 74 -9.57 -3.78 13.54
N ASN A 75 -8.61 -4.68 13.33
CA ASN A 75 -8.56 -5.93 14.07
C ASN A 75 -8.55 -5.74 15.59
N LYS A 76 -9.09 -6.75 16.30
CA LYS A 76 -9.23 -6.73 17.76
C LYS A 76 -7.92 -6.45 18.51
N ASP A 77 -6.82 -7.06 18.09
CA ASP A 77 -5.54 -6.96 18.79
C ASP A 77 -5.03 -5.51 18.86
N GLN A 78 -5.29 -4.72 17.81
CA GLN A 78 -4.99 -3.30 17.80
C GLN A 78 -6.12 -2.44 18.39
N TYR A 79 -7.37 -2.80 18.13
CA TYR A 79 -8.53 -2.05 18.63
C TYR A 79 -8.58 -2.03 20.16
N GLY A 80 -8.30 -3.17 20.79
CA GLY A 80 -8.34 -3.35 22.24
C GLY A 80 -9.69 -3.85 22.74
N ASP A 81 -10.20 -3.24 23.80
CA ASP A 81 -11.51 -3.59 24.37
C ASP A 81 -12.65 -3.23 23.42
N LEU A 82 -13.36 -4.25 22.93
CA LEU A 82 -14.47 -4.10 21.98
C LEU A 82 -15.73 -3.47 22.60
N ASN A 83 -15.78 -3.34 23.94
CA ASN A 83 -16.88 -2.69 24.65
C ASN A 83 -16.60 -1.21 24.96
N ALA A 84 -15.44 -0.71 24.55
CA ALA A 84 -15.01 0.66 24.79
C ALA A 84 -14.56 1.32 23.49
N LYS A 85 -14.68 2.65 23.43
CA LYS A 85 -14.17 3.41 22.29
C LYS A 85 -12.65 3.36 22.26
N SER A 86 -12.09 2.73 21.24
CA SER A 86 -10.65 2.61 21.07
C SER A 86 -9.94 3.97 20.93
N SER A 87 -8.69 4.04 21.39
CA SER A 87 -7.79 5.18 21.12
C SER A 87 -7.41 5.31 19.64
N TRP A 88 -7.70 4.29 18.83
CA TRP A 88 -7.53 4.30 17.38
C TRP A 88 -8.66 5.00 16.63
N CYS A 89 -9.82 5.17 17.26
CA CYS A 89 -10.98 5.79 16.63
C CYS A 89 -10.66 7.19 16.11
N GLY A 90 -11.02 7.47 14.86
CA GLY A 90 -10.81 8.76 14.21
C GLY A 90 -9.41 9.00 13.64
N LYS A 91 -8.47 8.04 13.80
CA LYS A 91 -7.17 8.14 13.14
C LYS A 91 -7.33 7.94 11.63
N GLU A 92 -6.74 8.84 10.85
CA GLU A 92 -6.62 8.67 9.40
C GLU A 92 -5.42 7.78 9.07
N VAL A 93 -5.61 6.81 8.19
CA VAL A 93 -4.58 5.88 7.73
C VAL A 93 -4.31 6.04 6.23
N LEU A 94 -3.05 5.87 5.85
CA LEU A 94 -2.63 5.68 4.46
C LEU A 94 -2.49 4.18 4.23
N ILE A 95 -3.17 3.65 3.23
CA ILE A 95 -3.21 2.22 2.89
C ILE A 95 -2.65 2.04 1.49
N MET A 96 -1.76 1.08 1.31
CA MET A 96 -1.06 0.79 0.06
C MET A 96 -1.22 -0.68 -0.32
N SER A 97 -1.45 -0.95 -1.59
CA SER A 97 -1.50 -2.31 -2.18
C SER A 97 -0.86 -2.26 -3.56
N GLY A 98 0.32 -2.86 -3.71
CA GLY A 98 1.15 -2.69 -4.91
C GLY A 98 1.47 -1.21 -5.16
N ASP A 99 1.21 -0.73 -6.37
CA ASP A 99 1.45 0.66 -6.77
C ASP A 99 0.28 1.62 -6.44
N LYS A 100 -0.81 1.08 -5.88
CA LYS A 100 -2.01 1.84 -5.52
C LYS A 100 -2.00 2.20 -4.05
N TRP A 101 -2.61 3.35 -3.75
CA TRP A 101 -2.77 3.81 -2.37
C TRP A 101 -4.05 4.60 -2.21
N THR A 102 -4.52 4.67 -0.96
CA THR A 102 -5.72 5.41 -0.60
C THR A 102 -5.70 5.80 0.88
N THR A 103 -6.60 6.70 1.31
CA THR A 103 -6.74 7.06 2.73
C THR A 103 -8.14 6.79 3.28
N ALA A 104 -8.21 6.41 4.55
CA ALA A 104 -9.47 6.11 5.23
C ALA A 104 -9.36 6.41 6.73
N VAL A 105 -10.49 6.44 7.42
CA VAL A 105 -10.55 6.69 8.87
C VAL A 105 -10.92 5.40 9.60
N ILE A 106 -10.26 5.13 10.73
CA ILE A 106 -10.64 4.01 11.60
C ILE A 106 -11.91 4.39 12.36
N THR A 107 -13.03 3.73 12.05
CA THR A 107 -14.33 3.98 12.71
C THR A 107 -15.00 2.72 13.26
N ASP A 108 -14.40 1.55 13.05
CA ASP A 108 -14.98 0.29 13.50
C ASP A 108 -13.92 -0.72 13.97
N ALA A 109 -14.39 -1.82 14.56
CA ALA A 109 -13.61 -2.96 14.97
C ALA A 109 -14.00 -4.20 14.15
N CYS A 110 -13.01 -5.01 13.78
CA CYS A 110 -13.21 -6.31 13.15
C CYS A 110 -12.68 -7.41 14.09
N PRO A 111 -13.54 -8.05 14.91
CA PRO A 111 -13.11 -9.04 15.88
C PRO A 111 -12.44 -10.28 15.29
N GLY A 112 -12.79 -10.64 14.05
CA GLY A 112 -12.27 -11.80 13.32
C GLY A 112 -11.04 -11.51 12.45
N CYS A 113 -10.67 -10.24 12.27
CA CYS A 113 -9.53 -9.88 11.45
C CYS A 113 -8.21 -10.26 12.13
N LYS A 114 -7.25 -10.73 11.34
CA LYS A 114 -5.89 -11.03 11.81
C LYS A 114 -5.18 -9.74 12.23
N GLN A 115 -4.18 -9.87 13.10
CA GLN A 115 -3.30 -8.75 13.47
C GLN A 115 -2.79 -8.01 12.22
N TYR A 116 -2.81 -6.68 12.27
CA TYR A 116 -2.44 -5.75 11.19
C TYR A 116 -3.32 -5.78 9.93
N SER A 117 -4.34 -6.64 9.88
CA SER A 117 -5.31 -6.65 8.80
C SER A 117 -6.42 -5.62 9.04
N LEU A 118 -6.98 -5.11 7.95
CA LEU A 118 -8.06 -4.13 7.92
C LEU A 118 -9.25 -4.70 7.16
N ASP A 119 -10.47 -4.43 7.62
CA ASP A 119 -11.66 -4.66 6.83
C ASP A 119 -12.14 -3.33 6.27
N LEU A 120 -12.15 -3.19 4.95
CA LEU A 120 -12.39 -1.91 4.27
C LEU A 120 -13.87 -1.80 3.87
N THR A 121 -14.39 -0.58 3.69
CA THR A 121 -15.62 -0.47 2.90
C THR A 121 -15.33 -0.77 1.42
N PRO A 122 -16.36 -1.12 0.62
CA PRO A 122 -16.19 -1.34 -0.82
C PRO A 122 -15.61 -0.12 -1.54
N ALA A 123 -15.97 1.10 -1.11
CA ALA A 123 -15.42 2.32 -1.68
C ALA A 123 -13.90 2.49 -1.44
N VAL A 124 -13.38 2.04 -0.29
CA VAL A 124 -11.94 2.10 0.00
C VAL A 124 -11.20 0.96 -0.70
N PHE A 125 -11.78 -0.25 -0.72
CA PHE A 125 -11.17 -1.41 -1.38
C PHE A 125 -11.00 -1.21 -2.89
N LYS A 126 -12.00 -0.62 -3.57
CA LYS A 126 -12.00 -0.39 -5.02
C LYS A 126 -10.86 0.53 -5.50
N ASP A 127 -10.39 1.43 -4.64
CA ASP A 127 -9.22 2.26 -4.96
C ASP A 127 -7.93 1.43 -5.02
N LEU A 128 -7.87 0.33 -4.28
CA LEU A 128 -6.70 -0.53 -4.14
C LEU A 128 -6.75 -1.74 -5.09
N GLY A 129 -7.93 -2.26 -5.41
CA GLY A 129 -8.09 -3.44 -6.25
C GLY A 129 -9.54 -3.77 -6.59
N ASP A 130 -9.72 -4.83 -7.38
CA ASP A 130 -11.04 -5.33 -7.75
C ASP A 130 -11.66 -6.13 -6.59
N LEU A 131 -12.95 -5.90 -6.29
CA LEU A 131 -13.68 -6.64 -5.25
C LEU A 131 -13.66 -8.15 -5.50
N ASP A 132 -13.60 -8.59 -6.77
CA ASP A 132 -13.55 -10.01 -7.14
C ASP A 132 -12.30 -10.72 -6.61
N LYS A 133 -11.25 -9.98 -6.22
CA LYS A 133 -10.07 -10.56 -5.56
C LYS A 133 -10.37 -11.01 -4.13
N GLY A 134 -11.35 -10.40 -3.46
CA GLY A 134 -11.74 -10.66 -2.07
C GLY A 134 -10.73 -10.19 -1.02
N VAL A 135 -9.43 -10.37 -1.28
CA VAL A 135 -8.34 -10.04 -0.37
C VAL A 135 -7.18 -9.38 -1.11
N LEU A 136 -6.57 -8.36 -0.49
CA LEU A 136 -5.38 -7.69 -0.99
C LEU A 136 -4.26 -7.71 0.06
N PRO A 137 -3.00 -7.97 -0.31
CA PRO A 137 -1.88 -7.67 0.58
C PRO A 137 -1.73 -6.15 0.71
N ILE A 138 -1.61 -5.65 1.95
CA ILE A 138 -1.50 -4.22 2.21
C ILE A 138 -0.31 -3.87 3.11
N LYS A 139 0.17 -2.65 2.93
CA LYS A 139 0.95 -1.93 3.94
C LYS A 139 0.20 -0.67 4.34
N TRP A 140 0.24 -0.28 5.60
CA TRP A 140 -0.45 0.93 6.04
C TRP A 140 0.20 1.58 7.26
N CYS A 141 -0.07 2.87 7.43
CA CYS A 141 0.42 3.67 8.57
C CYS A 141 -0.59 4.74 8.95
N VAL A 142 -0.46 5.28 10.17
CA VAL A 142 -1.29 6.40 10.64
C VAL A 142 -0.72 7.71 10.14
N ILE A 143 -1.53 8.49 9.45
CA ILE A 143 -1.12 9.79 8.91
C ILE A 143 -0.86 10.76 10.06
N GLY A 144 0.29 11.40 10.05
CA GLY A 144 0.74 12.28 11.13
C GLY A 144 1.72 11.61 12.09
N ASP A 145 1.82 10.29 12.10
CA ASP A 145 2.95 9.60 12.73
C ASP A 145 4.23 9.87 11.91
N LYS A 146 5.38 9.90 12.60
CA LYS A 146 6.68 10.17 11.97
C LYS A 146 6.89 9.20 10.80
N GLY A 147 7.11 9.75 9.61
CA GLY A 147 7.38 8.96 8.40
C GLY A 147 6.14 8.56 7.58
N CYS A 148 4.91 8.69 8.12
CA CYS A 148 3.68 8.48 7.37
C CYS A 148 3.14 9.81 6.82
N LYS A 149 3.40 10.09 5.54
CA LYS A 149 2.88 11.28 4.84
C LYS A 149 2.08 10.86 3.62
N LYS A 150 0.98 11.58 3.35
CA LYS A 150 0.22 11.41 2.10
C LYS A 150 1.18 11.63 0.92
N PRO A 151 1.15 10.78 -0.12
CA PRO A 151 1.88 11.05 -1.34
C PRO A 151 1.44 12.40 -1.89
N SER A 152 2.39 13.31 -2.06
CA SER A 152 2.13 14.59 -2.72
C SER A 152 1.61 14.28 -4.12
N LYS A 153 0.38 14.71 -4.45
CA LYS A 153 -0.12 14.65 -5.83
C LYS A 153 0.93 15.28 -6.72
N GLY A 154 1.59 14.46 -7.55
CA GLY A 154 2.53 14.96 -8.54
C GLY A 154 1.78 15.94 -9.43
N GLY A 155 2.22 17.19 -9.43
CA GLY A 155 1.72 18.18 -10.37
C GLY A 155 2.00 17.65 -11.77
N SER A 156 0.94 17.24 -12.47
CA SER A 156 0.97 17.18 -13.92
C SER A 156 1.28 18.60 -14.37
N LYS A 157 2.52 18.85 -14.82
CA LYS A 157 2.84 20.05 -15.57
C LYS A 157 2.03 19.98 -16.86
N HIS A 158 0.83 20.55 -16.85
CA HIS A 158 0.20 21.00 -18.07
C HIS A 158 1.15 22.02 -18.69
N HIS A 159 1.82 21.60 -19.76
CA HIS A 159 2.51 22.50 -20.66
C HIS A 159 1.40 23.22 -21.45
N GLY A 160 0.83 24.26 -20.85
CA GLY A 160 0.08 25.26 -21.59
C GLY A 160 1.08 25.97 -22.49
N LYS A 161 0.96 25.73 -23.80
CA LYS A 161 1.48 26.68 -24.78
C LYS A 161 0.46 27.80 -24.85
N ASP A 162 0.90 28.98 -24.48
CA ASP A 162 0.29 30.23 -24.91
C ASP A 162 0.44 30.28 -26.44
N GLU A 163 -0.69 30.27 -27.14
CA GLU A 163 -0.79 30.77 -28.52
C GLU A 163 -1.82 31.90 -28.48
N ASP A 164 -1.26 33.09 -28.36
CA ASP A 164 -1.88 34.37 -28.67
C ASP A 164 -2.06 34.40 -30.21
N ASP A 165 -3.28 34.66 -30.69
CA ASP A 165 -3.57 35.68 -31.72
C ASP A 165 -4.90 35.45 -32.46
N GLU A 166 -5.64 36.57 -32.56
CA GLU A 166 -6.52 36.97 -33.66
C GLU A 166 -7.90 36.28 -33.85
N HIS A 167 -8.99 37.06 -33.72
CA HIS A 167 -9.75 37.56 -34.87
C HIS A 167 -11.02 38.36 -34.44
N THR A 168 -11.21 39.50 -35.12
CA THR A 168 -12.40 40.38 -35.30
C THR A 168 -12.91 41.24 -34.16
#